data_AF-A0A914UVK1-F1
#
_entry.id   AF-A0A914UVK1-F1
#
_cell.length_a   1.000
_cell.length_b   1.000
_cell.length_c   1.000
_cell.angle_alpha   90.00
_cell.angle_beta   90.00
_cell.angle_gamma   90.00
#
_symmetry.space_group_name_H-M   'P 1'
#
loop_
_entity.id
_entity.type
_entity.pdbx_description
1 polymer ?
#
loop_
_entity_poly.entity_id
_entity_poly.type
_entity_poly.pdbx_seq_one_letter_code
_entity_poly.pdbx_strand_id
1 'polypeptide(L)'
;MPPQSTNRPHVERWNRAELEDHYFRLYDDHDELKRQYNIQQDKMKKMASKVLATMSGKSKKDIEDEDAINKIADLERQVFFLQNKLQSAVHQLSVYAHSPLPPGHRSTAASTARSHRRIDHRASPDRRSISSQAAQRPTDREHKIVHVVSSSTVDHRRLESNLMEMRHQTDTYEAEITSLRDKLEAREAEMDEERARLKSQLTSDQRAAIQENIEVIRLQRQLKEKSTELAQAQARFSAIEKDMRTIKRQHDSLLTEYDQVNTRLRTEQNRNAQLSSEVQSSRTNTGGAMFEITQEMDSLKHENAVLKETNEKLIASAFDASKDVQWAQNDRAMRAKIVELETAVKADVNTRNEIFEKLGQEIASREQAEDHFRKTEVQMLQLKAENERLERKMNSLSDGMTWLDVEQAIASYKQQTDRSTIMSSANSRPDFLLSLDKEASTARDELDRLRLMLAESVEELEKTRNMLIVQHRINADFQAEVSTLNQRTDTYKREYETKLKEYAQMLDQRAARIQRLENQLRDIAYGRRPVKIVSEDMDEPTDTESQLEAGQSLLEIKLTKLTLTDLGLKWMSSTQPTIFLTIEFFDFEIQFTPMIQGPE
;
A
#
# COMPACT_ATOMS: atom_id res chain seq x y z
N MET A 1 -10.09 3.22 9.33
CA MET A 1 -11.17 3.24 10.35
C MET A 1 -12.30 2.35 9.85
N PRO A 2 -12.92 1.53 10.70
CA PRO A 2 -14.14 0.81 10.34
C PRO A 2 -15.29 1.81 10.17
N PRO A 3 -16.26 1.56 9.27
CA PRO A 3 -17.45 2.41 9.16
C PRO A 3 -18.29 2.25 10.44
N GLN A 4 -18.64 3.37 11.07
CA GLN A 4 -19.52 3.34 12.25
C GLN A 4 -20.91 2.84 11.82
N SER A 5 -21.37 1.76 12.45
CA SER A 5 -22.73 1.26 12.27
C SER A 5 -23.70 2.22 12.95
N THR A 6 -24.17 3.22 12.22
CA THR A 6 -25.24 4.10 12.68
C THR A 6 -26.50 3.26 12.94
N ASN A 7 -26.94 3.19 14.20
CA ASN A 7 -28.19 2.54 14.59
C ASN A 7 -29.36 3.21 13.84
N ARG A 8 -29.81 2.59 12.75
CA ARG A 8 -31.05 2.98 12.08
C ARG A 8 -32.23 2.49 12.93
N PRO A 9 -33.23 3.34 13.24
CA PRO A 9 -34.42 2.88 13.94
C PRO A 9 -35.14 1.80 13.12
N HIS A 10 -35.72 0.80 13.80
CA HIS A 10 -36.53 -0.24 13.17
C HIS A 10 -37.66 0.37 12.32
N VAL A 11 -37.83 -0.14 11.10
CA VAL A 11 -38.82 0.33 10.10
C VAL A 11 -40.25 0.33 10.65
N GLU A 12 -40.53 -0.55 11.61
CA GLU A 12 -41.79 -0.65 12.38
C GLU A 12 -42.21 0.64 13.12
N ARG A 13 -41.30 1.62 13.27
CA ARG A 13 -41.58 2.89 13.96
C ARG A 13 -41.88 4.06 13.03
N TRP A 14 -41.80 3.89 11.71
CA TRP A 14 -42.00 4.98 10.75
C TRP A 14 -43.47 5.12 10.36
N ASN A 15 -43.94 6.36 10.30
CA ASN A 15 -45.25 6.66 9.73
C ASN A 15 -45.22 6.50 8.20
N ARG A 16 -46.38 6.29 7.57
CA ARG A 16 -46.50 6.04 6.12
C ARG A 16 -45.77 7.09 5.27
N ALA A 17 -45.92 8.37 5.61
CA ALA A 17 -45.25 9.45 4.87
C ALA A 17 -43.72 9.39 5.00
N GLU A 18 -43.19 9.03 6.19
CA GLU A 18 -41.74 8.88 6.42
C GLU A 18 -41.19 7.65 5.68
N LEU A 19 -41.98 6.58 5.59
CA LEU A 19 -41.65 5.38 4.83
C LEU A 19 -41.66 5.63 3.31
N GLU A 20 -42.63 6.38 2.80
CA GLU A 20 -42.69 6.81 1.39
C GLU A 20 -41.50 7.74 1.06
N ASP A 21 -41.19 8.73 1.91
CA ASP A 21 -40.04 9.63 1.76
C ASP A 21 -38.70 8.86 1.76
N HIS A 22 -38.53 7.92 2.70
CA HIS A 22 -37.31 7.10 2.77
C HIS A 22 -37.24 6.10 1.60
N TYR A 23 -38.38 5.61 1.09
CA TYR A 23 -38.41 4.79 -0.13
C TYR A 23 -37.97 5.61 -1.35
N PHE A 24 -38.47 6.83 -1.55
CA PHE A 24 -38.04 7.68 -2.67
C PHE A 24 -36.54 8.02 -2.59
N ARG A 25 -36.02 8.41 -1.43
CA ARG A 25 -34.58 8.66 -1.26
C ARG A 25 -33.74 7.41 -1.52
N LEU A 26 -34.17 6.24 -1.04
CA LEU A 26 -33.47 4.98 -1.29
C LEU A 26 -33.55 4.56 -2.76
N TYR A 27 -34.64 4.90 -3.46
CA TYR A 27 -34.79 4.69 -4.90
C TYR A 27 -33.86 5.60 -5.69
N ASP A 28 -33.80 6.90 -5.37
CA ASP A 28 -32.88 7.86 -5.99
C ASP A 28 -31.41 7.48 -5.72
N ASP A 29 -31.08 7.09 -4.48
CA ASP A 29 -29.76 6.56 -4.11
C ASP A 29 -29.42 5.31 -4.93
N HIS A 30 -30.38 4.38 -5.11
CA HIS A 30 -30.19 3.16 -5.91
C HIS A 30 -29.98 3.48 -7.39
N ASP A 31 -30.76 4.40 -7.94
CA ASP A 31 -30.69 4.77 -9.36
C ASP A 31 -29.40 5.56 -9.67
N GLU A 32 -28.94 6.39 -8.74
CA GLU A 32 -27.63 7.05 -8.82
C GLU A 32 -26.47 6.05 -8.66
N LEU A 33 -26.57 5.12 -7.70
CA LEU A 33 -25.57 4.05 -7.54
C LEU A 33 -25.49 3.17 -8.80
N LYS A 34 -26.62 2.93 -9.48
CA LYS A 34 -26.70 2.22 -10.76
C LYS A 34 -26.09 3.01 -11.92
N ARG A 35 -26.26 4.34 -11.97
CA ARG A 35 -25.53 5.21 -12.92
C ARG A 35 -24.03 5.15 -12.68
N GLN A 36 -23.59 5.27 -11.43
CA GLN A 36 -22.18 5.18 -11.07
C GLN A 36 -21.59 3.79 -11.37
N TYR A 37 -22.33 2.71 -11.11
CA TYR A 37 -21.95 1.35 -11.47
C TYR A 37 -21.76 1.20 -12.99
N ASN A 38 -22.71 1.67 -13.80
CA ASN A 38 -22.59 1.63 -15.27
C ASN A 38 -21.36 2.42 -15.75
N ILE A 39 -21.10 3.61 -15.20
CA ILE A 39 -19.91 4.42 -15.49
C ILE A 39 -18.62 3.68 -15.11
N GLN A 40 -18.58 3.00 -13.97
CA GLN A 40 -17.43 2.17 -13.56
C GLN A 40 -17.28 0.94 -14.45
N GLN A 41 -18.38 0.28 -14.82
CA GLN A 41 -18.37 -0.88 -15.72
C GLN A 41 -17.83 -0.51 -17.10
N ASP A 42 -18.21 0.66 -17.65
CA ASP A 42 -17.69 1.12 -18.94
C ASP A 42 -16.23 1.57 -18.87
N LYS A 43 -15.78 2.16 -17.75
CA LYS A 43 -14.35 2.37 -17.49
C LYS A 43 -13.59 1.04 -17.43
N MET A 44 -14.15 0.03 -16.76
CA MET A 44 -13.56 -1.30 -16.64
C MET A 44 -13.47 -2.00 -18.00
N LYS A 45 -14.52 -1.94 -18.83
CA LYS A 45 -14.50 -2.41 -20.23
C LYS A 45 -13.39 -1.73 -21.03
N LYS A 46 -13.29 -0.39 -20.97
CA LYS A 46 -12.23 0.37 -21.67
C LYS A 46 -10.83 -0.02 -21.21
N MET A 47 -10.61 -0.18 -19.90
CA MET A 47 -9.32 -0.66 -19.39
C MET A 47 -9.03 -2.11 -19.79
N ALA A 48 -10.02 -3.00 -19.76
CA ALA A 48 -9.86 -4.38 -20.22
C ALA A 48 -9.51 -4.45 -21.72
N SER A 49 -10.19 -3.68 -22.57
CA SER A 49 -9.85 -3.53 -23.99
C SER A 49 -8.45 -2.97 -24.20
N LYS A 50 -8.02 -1.99 -23.40
CA LYS A 50 -6.67 -1.40 -23.46
C LYS A 50 -5.60 -2.41 -23.04
N VAL A 51 -5.85 -3.21 -22.00
CA VAL A 51 -4.97 -4.31 -21.57
C VAL A 51 -4.88 -5.37 -22.67
N LEU A 52 -6.01 -5.84 -23.22
CA LEU A 52 -6.04 -6.78 -24.35
C LEU A 52 -5.28 -6.24 -25.58
N ALA A 53 -5.42 -4.97 -25.91
CA ALA A 53 -4.67 -4.34 -27.00
C ALA A 53 -3.15 -4.36 -26.74
N THR A 54 -2.70 -4.03 -25.53
CA THR A 54 -1.28 -4.11 -25.16
C THR A 54 -0.75 -5.55 -25.14
N MET A 55 -1.56 -6.53 -24.71
CA MET A 55 -1.20 -7.96 -24.73
C MET A 55 -1.17 -8.52 -26.16
N SER A 56 -1.96 -7.95 -27.07
CA SER A 56 -1.96 -8.28 -28.51
C SER A 56 -0.80 -7.65 -29.28
N GLY A 57 0.15 -6.99 -28.61
CA GLY A 57 1.34 -6.40 -29.23
C GLY A 57 1.09 -5.07 -29.97
N LYS A 58 -0.09 -4.46 -29.86
CA LYS A 58 -0.33 -3.10 -30.38
C LYS A 58 0.51 -2.09 -29.59
N SER A 59 1.18 -1.17 -30.28
CA SER A 59 1.99 -0.13 -29.63
C SER A 59 1.09 0.92 -28.95
N LYS A 60 1.67 1.72 -28.03
CA LYS A 60 0.94 2.85 -27.43
C LYS A 60 0.33 3.78 -28.48
N LYS A 61 1.04 3.98 -29.59
CA LYS A 61 0.61 4.86 -30.68
C LYS A 61 -0.62 4.30 -31.39
N ASP A 62 -0.64 3.00 -31.69
CA ASP A 62 -1.81 2.34 -32.30
C ASP A 62 -3.05 2.40 -31.39
N ILE A 63 -2.87 2.42 -30.07
CA ILE A 63 -3.95 2.57 -29.09
C ILE A 63 -4.43 4.03 -29.01
N GLU A 64 -3.52 5.00 -29.09
CA GLU A 64 -3.86 6.43 -29.13
C GLU A 64 -4.55 6.83 -30.44
N ASP A 65 -4.12 6.23 -31.57
CA ASP A 65 -4.74 6.41 -32.88
C ASP A 65 -6.15 5.77 -32.92
N GLU A 66 -6.36 4.59 -32.31
CA GLU A 66 -7.69 4.00 -32.13
C GLU A 66 -8.59 4.82 -31.18
N ASP A 67 -8.06 5.31 -30.04
CA ASP A 67 -8.78 6.21 -29.13
C ASP A 67 -9.19 7.52 -29.87
N ALA A 68 -8.34 8.03 -30.77
CA ALA A 68 -8.64 9.20 -31.62
C ALA A 68 -9.69 8.91 -32.69
N ILE A 69 -9.62 7.77 -33.39
CA ILE A 69 -10.62 7.34 -34.39
C ILE A 69 -12.00 7.19 -33.73
N ASN A 70 -12.08 6.54 -32.56
CA ASN A 70 -13.32 6.42 -31.82
C ASN A 70 -13.85 7.79 -31.36
N LYS A 71 -12.97 8.72 -30.97
CA LYS A 71 -13.36 10.09 -30.61
C LYS A 71 -13.89 10.89 -31.81
N ILE A 72 -13.34 10.68 -33.00
CA ILE A 72 -13.85 11.27 -34.25
C ILE A 72 -15.24 10.71 -34.56
N ALA A 73 -15.44 9.39 -34.50
CA ALA A 73 -16.75 8.77 -34.75
C ALA A 73 -17.85 9.24 -33.77
N ASP A 74 -17.50 9.47 -32.49
CA ASP A 74 -18.43 10.05 -31.51
C ASP A 74 -18.76 11.53 -31.82
N LEU A 75 -17.79 12.31 -32.29
CA LEU A 75 -18.02 13.70 -32.72
C LEU A 75 -18.87 13.76 -34.00
N GLU A 76 -18.65 12.87 -34.96
CA GLU A 76 -19.48 12.73 -36.17
C GLU A 76 -20.94 12.39 -35.82
N ARG A 77 -21.17 11.47 -34.87
CA ARG A 77 -22.51 11.17 -34.34
C ARG A 77 -23.16 12.39 -33.68
N GLN A 78 -22.40 13.18 -32.91
CA GLN A 78 -22.92 14.41 -32.30
C GLN A 78 -23.23 15.49 -33.36
N VAL A 79 -22.39 15.66 -34.37
CA VAL A 79 -22.64 16.57 -35.50
C VAL A 79 -23.89 16.13 -36.26
N PHE A 80 -24.05 14.83 -36.55
CA PHE A 80 -25.25 14.28 -37.19
C PHE A 80 -26.53 14.49 -36.36
N PHE A 81 -26.44 14.32 -35.04
CA PHE A 81 -27.56 14.58 -34.13
C PHE A 81 -27.93 16.07 -34.08
N LEU A 82 -26.93 16.96 -34.03
CA LEU A 82 -27.14 18.41 -34.06
C LEU A 82 -27.67 18.88 -35.42
N GLN A 83 -27.23 18.29 -36.53
CA GLN A 83 -27.77 18.54 -37.86
C GLN A 83 -29.24 18.11 -37.97
N ASN A 84 -29.61 16.92 -37.46
CA ASN A 84 -31.01 16.50 -37.40
C ASN A 84 -31.85 17.42 -36.51
N LYS A 85 -31.32 17.84 -35.35
CA LYS A 85 -32.01 18.78 -34.45
C LYS A 85 -32.18 20.17 -35.09
N LEU A 86 -31.19 20.63 -35.84
CA LEU A 86 -31.26 21.86 -36.63
C LEU A 86 -32.26 21.73 -37.78
N GLN A 87 -32.26 20.62 -38.52
CA GLN A 87 -33.27 20.34 -39.56
C GLN A 87 -34.69 20.29 -38.98
N SER A 88 -34.87 19.68 -37.80
CA SER A 88 -36.16 19.65 -37.09
C SER A 88 -36.59 21.07 -36.66
N ALA A 89 -35.68 21.87 -36.11
CA ALA A 89 -35.97 23.26 -35.75
C ALA A 89 -36.26 24.15 -36.98
N VAL A 90 -35.52 23.97 -38.08
CA VAL A 90 -35.77 24.64 -39.37
C VAL A 90 -37.11 24.21 -39.96
N HIS A 91 -37.48 22.94 -39.84
CA HIS A 91 -38.78 22.45 -40.29
C HIS A 91 -39.93 23.04 -39.44
N GLN A 92 -39.79 23.09 -38.12
CA GLN A 92 -40.73 23.76 -37.22
C GLN A 92 -40.86 25.25 -37.58
N LEU A 93 -39.74 25.97 -37.74
CA LEU A 93 -39.73 27.39 -38.15
C LEU A 93 -40.35 27.59 -39.54
N SER A 94 -40.11 26.68 -40.49
CA SER A 94 -40.73 26.71 -41.82
C SER A 94 -42.24 26.53 -41.74
N VAL A 95 -42.74 25.65 -40.87
CA VAL A 95 -44.18 25.46 -40.62
C VAL A 95 -44.80 26.71 -40.00
N TYR A 96 -44.13 27.38 -39.05
CA TYR A 96 -44.59 28.67 -38.51
C TYR A 96 -44.50 29.83 -39.51
N ALA A 97 -43.52 29.82 -40.43
CA ALA A 97 -43.35 30.85 -41.45
C ALA A 97 -44.39 30.78 -42.59
N HIS A 98 -45.18 29.71 -42.69
CA HIS A 98 -46.23 29.54 -43.71
C HIS A 98 -47.65 29.86 -43.18
N SER A 99 -47.76 30.86 -42.30
CA SER A 99 -49.05 31.51 -41.99
C SER A 99 -49.26 32.69 -42.96
N PRO A 100 -50.33 32.72 -43.78
CA PRO A 100 -50.49 33.74 -44.82
C PRO A 100 -51.18 35.00 -44.30
N LEU A 101 -50.63 36.19 -44.65
CA LEU A 101 -51.26 37.54 -44.81
C LEU A 101 -50.15 38.65 -44.67
N PRO A 102 -50.40 39.94 -45.03
CA PRO A 102 -50.38 40.52 -46.38
C PRO A 102 -49.22 41.54 -46.58
N PRO A 103 -49.00 42.08 -47.81
CA PRO A 103 -47.71 42.71 -48.16
C PRO A 103 -47.56 44.19 -47.76
N GLY A 104 -46.39 44.55 -47.21
CA GLY A 104 -46.04 45.94 -46.87
C GLY A 104 -44.53 46.25 -46.94
N HIS A 105 -44.18 47.07 -47.93
CA HIS A 105 -42.92 47.86 -48.06
C HIS A 105 -41.55 47.17 -48.21
N ARG A 106 -41.00 47.34 -49.43
CA ARG A 106 -39.58 47.22 -49.76
C ARG A 106 -38.76 48.33 -49.10
N SER A 107 -37.51 48.03 -48.75
CA SER A 107 -36.41 49.00 -48.83
C SER A 107 -35.22 48.38 -49.58
N THR A 108 -34.42 49.20 -50.23
CA THR A 108 -33.53 48.83 -51.33
C THR A 108 -32.12 48.46 -50.88
N ALA A 109 -31.65 47.26 -51.27
CA ALA A 109 -30.24 46.91 -51.21
C ALA A 109 -29.52 47.34 -52.50
N ALA A 110 -28.50 48.18 -52.40
CA ALA A 110 -27.64 48.56 -53.51
C ALA A 110 -26.54 47.51 -53.70
N SER A 111 -26.68 46.69 -54.74
CA SER A 111 -25.60 45.83 -55.24
C SER A 111 -24.65 46.64 -56.11
N THR A 112 -23.34 46.44 -55.97
CA THR A 112 -22.38 46.72 -57.04
C THR A 112 -21.23 45.73 -56.98
N ALA A 113 -21.27 44.75 -57.89
CA ALA A 113 -20.14 43.90 -58.22
C ALA A 113 -19.54 44.32 -59.57
N ARG A 114 -18.23 44.60 -59.59
CA ARG A 114 -17.38 44.61 -60.80
C ARG A 114 -16.01 44.04 -60.37
N SER A 115 -15.55 42.90 -60.87
CA SER A 115 -15.25 42.54 -62.26
C SER A 115 -14.03 43.30 -62.81
N HIS A 116 -12.84 42.76 -62.51
CA HIS A 116 -11.61 43.14 -63.19
C HIS A 116 -11.52 42.43 -64.54
N ARG A 117 -11.66 43.18 -65.64
CA ARG A 117 -11.12 42.75 -66.95
C ARG A 117 -9.71 43.31 -67.10
N ARG A 118 -8.74 42.42 -67.32
CA ARG A 118 -7.42 42.78 -67.86
C ARG A 118 -7.47 42.72 -69.38
N ILE A 119 -7.34 43.86 -70.05
CA ILE A 119 -6.67 43.97 -71.36
C ILE A 119 -6.07 45.36 -71.40
N ASP A 120 -4.76 45.47 -71.61
CA ASP A 120 -4.20 46.58 -72.37
C ASP A 120 -3.10 46.03 -73.28
N HIS A 121 -3.28 46.25 -74.58
CA HIS A 121 -2.28 45.98 -75.61
C HIS A 121 -1.76 47.31 -76.13
N ARG A 122 -0.54 47.25 -76.72
CA ARG A 122 -0.11 48.08 -77.85
C ARG A 122 0.49 49.46 -77.51
N ALA A 123 1.76 49.43 -77.10
CA ALA A 123 2.68 50.53 -77.40
C ALA A 123 2.97 50.59 -78.92
N SER A 124 2.85 51.78 -79.53
CA SER A 124 3.43 52.23 -80.81
C SER A 124 2.82 53.58 -81.22
N PRO A 125 3.44 54.40 -82.09
CA PRO A 125 4.78 54.29 -82.66
C PRO A 125 5.67 55.54 -82.48
N ASP A 126 6.98 55.33 -82.62
CA ASP A 126 7.96 56.38 -82.90
C ASP A 126 7.80 56.87 -84.36
N ARG A 127 7.66 58.20 -84.57
CA ARG A 127 7.88 58.84 -85.88
C ARG A 127 8.47 60.25 -85.72
N ARG A 128 9.67 60.40 -86.29
CA ARG A 128 10.48 61.62 -86.30
C ARG A 128 9.82 62.79 -87.03
N SER A 129 10.11 63.99 -86.53
CA SER A 129 9.69 65.28 -87.07
C SER A 129 10.26 65.57 -88.47
N ILE A 130 9.43 66.18 -89.32
CA ILE A 130 9.84 66.74 -90.61
C ILE A 130 10.58 68.06 -90.36
N SER A 131 11.70 68.25 -91.07
CA SER A 131 12.52 69.47 -91.04
C SER A 131 11.79 70.66 -91.67
N SER A 132 11.92 71.83 -91.05
CA SER A 132 11.37 73.11 -91.51
C SER A 132 12.00 73.61 -92.82
N GLN A 133 11.21 74.41 -93.55
CA GLN A 133 11.62 75.12 -94.77
C GLN A 133 12.68 76.20 -94.47
N ALA A 134 13.54 76.48 -95.44
CA ALA A 134 14.38 77.68 -95.48
C ALA A 134 13.95 78.57 -96.66
N ALA A 135 13.77 79.86 -96.40
CA ALA A 135 13.21 80.82 -97.34
C ALA A 135 14.22 81.26 -98.42
N GLN A 136 13.73 81.52 -99.64
CA GLN A 136 14.37 82.43 -100.58
C GLN A 136 13.32 83.38 -101.19
N ARG A 137 13.65 84.68 -101.18
CA ARG A 137 12.82 85.77 -101.72
C ARG A 137 13.04 85.90 -103.24
N PRO A 138 12.02 86.26 -104.02
CA PRO A 138 12.22 86.97 -105.29
C PRO A 138 12.27 88.49 -105.05
N THR A 139 13.22 89.18 -105.66
CA THR A 139 13.35 90.65 -105.60
C THR A 139 13.06 91.30 -106.94
N ASP A 140 12.14 92.27 -106.88
CA ASP A 140 12.10 93.53 -107.64
C ASP A 140 11.97 93.57 -109.18
N ARG A 141 11.38 94.70 -109.59
CA ARG A 141 10.93 95.04 -110.94
C ARG A 141 12.01 95.87 -111.65
N GLU A 142 12.07 95.77 -112.98
CA GLU A 142 12.42 96.92 -113.83
C GLU A 142 11.36 97.10 -114.93
N HIS A 143 10.92 98.35 -115.10
CA HIS A 143 10.04 98.76 -116.19
C HIS A 143 10.84 99.54 -117.23
N LYS A 144 10.54 99.36 -118.52
CA LYS A 144 11.05 100.22 -119.59
C LYS A 144 9.92 100.57 -120.55
N ILE A 145 9.36 101.76 -120.36
CA ILE A 145 8.41 102.39 -121.28
C ILE A 145 9.15 103.51 -122.01
N VAL A 146 9.05 103.55 -123.34
CA VAL A 146 9.46 104.71 -124.16
C VAL A 146 8.26 105.19 -124.95
N HIS A 147 8.08 106.50 -124.97
CA HIS A 147 6.92 107.25 -125.42
C HIS A 147 6.92 107.50 -126.95
N VAL A 148 5.78 107.99 -127.49
CA VAL A 148 5.57 108.98 -128.60
C VAL A 148 4.20 108.69 -129.27
N VAL A 149 3.11 109.41 -128.92
CA VAL A 149 2.57 110.65 -129.58
C VAL A 149 1.88 110.34 -130.93
N SER A 150 0.63 110.69 -131.26
CA SER A 150 -0.43 111.61 -130.74
C SER A 150 -1.83 110.93 -130.82
N SER A 151 -2.94 111.38 -130.21
CA SER A 151 -3.60 112.69 -130.41
C SER A 151 -4.90 112.84 -129.59
N SER A 152 -5.42 114.07 -129.47
CA SER A 152 -6.83 114.41 -129.17
C SER A 152 -7.41 114.09 -127.77
N THR A 153 -6.96 114.83 -126.75
CA THR A 153 -7.71 115.48 -125.62
C THR A 153 -8.90 114.81 -124.88
N VAL A 154 -9.33 113.60 -125.21
CA VAL A 154 -10.50 112.91 -124.61
C VAL A 154 -10.06 111.82 -123.62
N ASP A 155 -8.84 111.32 -123.75
CA ASP A 155 -8.35 110.18 -122.95
C ASP A 155 -7.83 110.53 -121.55
N HIS A 156 -7.50 111.79 -121.25
CA HIS A 156 -6.96 112.17 -119.93
C HIS A 156 -7.94 111.84 -118.78
N ARG A 157 -9.23 112.16 -118.94
CA ARG A 157 -10.26 111.86 -117.92
C ARG A 157 -10.47 110.35 -117.71
N ARG A 158 -10.28 109.54 -118.76
CA ARG A 158 -10.34 108.07 -118.66
C ARG A 158 -9.14 107.53 -117.91
N LEU A 159 -7.94 108.06 -118.20
CA LEU A 159 -6.72 107.66 -117.52
C LEU A 159 -6.71 108.06 -116.03
N GLU A 160 -7.23 109.25 -115.70
CA GLU A 160 -7.45 109.71 -114.33
C GLU A 160 -8.45 108.82 -113.57
N SER A 161 -9.58 108.45 -114.20
CA SER A 161 -10.56 107.52 -113.63
C SER A 161 -9.93 106.15 -113.35
N ASN A 162 -9.19 105.59 -114.32
CA ASN A 162 -8.50 104.31 -114.15
C ASN A 162 -7.40 104.39 -113.07
N LEU A 163 -6.72 105.52 -112.92
CA LEU A 163 -5.74 105.75 -111.85
C LEU A 163 -6.39 105.84 -110.47
N MET A 164 -7.56 106.46 -110.35
CA MET A 164 -8.34 106.46 -109.11
C MET A 164 -8.85 105.05 -108.77
N GLU A 165 -9.32 104.29 -109.76
CA GLU A 165 -9.79 102.91 -109.55
C GLU A 165 -8.64 101.97 -109.16
N MET A 166 -7.48 102.07 -109.81
CA MET A 166 -6.27 101.31 -109.43
C MET A 166 -5.73 101.70 -108.04
N ARG A 167 -5.82 102.99 -107.66
CA ARG A 167 -5.46 103.44 -106.30
C ARG A 167 -6.43 102.86 -105.28
N HIS A 168 -7.74 102.95 -105.52
CA HIS A 168 -8.75 102.38 -104.65
C HIS A 168 -8.57 100.86 -104.49
N GLN A 169 -8.28 100.12 -105.57
CA GLN A 169 -7.92 98.71 -105.50
C GLN A 169 -6.64 98.46 -104.69
N THR A 170 -5.63 99.33 -104.80
CA THR A 170 -4.41 99.23 -103.98
C THR A 170 -4.73 99.46 -102.50
N ASP A 171 -5.50 100.49 -102.17
CA ASP A 171 -5.94 100.79 -100.80
C ASP A 171 -6.78 99.65 -100.20
N THR A 172 -7.66 99.00 -100.99
CA THR A 172 -8.42 97.84 -100.52
C THR A 172 -7.55 96.61 -100.31
N TYR A 173 -6.56 96.35 -101.17
CA TYR A 173 -5.59 95.27 -100.96
C TYR A 173 -4.67 95.55 -99.76
N GLU A 174 -4.24 96.79 -99.54
CA GLU A 174 -3.46 97.17 -98.36
C GLU A 174 -4.28 96.99 -97.07
N ALA A 175 -5.56 97.39 -97.06
CA ALA A 175 -6.47 97.17 -95.94
C ALA A 175 -6.78 95.67 -95.69
N GLU A 176 -6.86 94.85 -96.75
CA GLU A 176 -6.98 93.40 -96.63
C GLU A 176 -5.70 92.78 -96.07
N ILE A 177 -4.52 93.22 -96.52
CA ILE A 177 -3.21 92.79 -96.00
C ILE A 177 -3.06 93.16 -94.52
N THR A 178 -3.46 94.36 -94.08
CA THR A 178 -3.46 94.71 -92.66
C THR A 178 -4.44 93.83 -91.88
N SER A 179 -5.68 93.66 -92.36
CA SER A 179 -6.66 92.78 -91.69
C SER A 179 -6.18 91.33 -91.58
N LEU A 180 -5.46 90.81 -92.57
CA LEU A 180 -4.87 89.47 -92.55
C LEU A 180 -3.66 89.38 -91.60
N ARG A 181 -2.86 90.44 -91.46
CA ARG A 181 -1.79 90.54 -90.46
C ARG A 181 -2.36 90.58 -89.04
N ASP A 182 -3.37 91.41 -88.79
CA ASP A 182 -4.03 91.50 -87.48
C ASP A 182 -4.65 90.15 -87.07
N LYS A 183 -5.25 89.42 -88.04
CA LYS A 183 -5.75 88.06 -87.82
C LYS A 183 -4.64 87.04 -87.56
N LEU A 184 -3.49 87.18 -88.23
CA LEU A 184 -2.32 86.33 -88.00
C LEU A 184 -1.75 86.58 -86.60
N GLU A 185 -1.55 87.84 -86.22
CA GLU A 185 -1.03 88.25 -84.91
C GLU A 185 -1.99 87.83 -83.78
N ALA A 186 -3.30 88.03 -83.95
CA ALA A 186 -4.31 87.53 -83.02
C ALA A 186 -4.25 85.99 -82.89
N ARG A 187 -4.08 85.26 -84.00
CA ARG A 187 -3.99 83.80 -83.95
C ARG A 187 -2.65 83.31 -83.37
N GLU A 188 -1.56 84.03 -83.59
CA GLU A 188 -0.26 83.76 -82.95
C GLU A 188 -0.34 83.99 -81.44
N ALA A 189 -0.99 85.07 -81.00
CA ALA A 189 -1.27 85.34 -79.59
C ALA A 189 -2.16 84.25 -78.95
N GLU A 190 -3.23 83.81 -79.62
CA GLU A 190 -4.05 82.67 -79.16
C GLU A 190 -3.23 81.38 -79.03
N MET A 191 -2.39 81.07 -80.03
CA MET A 191 -1.53 79.88 -79.99
C MET A 191 -0.46 79.96 -78.88
N ASP A 192 0.08 81.15 -78.59
CA ASP A 192 1.03 81.35 -77.51
C ASP A 192 0.37 81.36 -76.12
N GLU A 193 -0.88 81.82 -76.00
CA GLU A 193 -1.72 81.58 -74.82
C GLU A 193 -1.98 80.07 -74.61
N GLU A 194 -2.37 79.34 -75.65
CA GLU A 194 -2.57 77.88 -75.59
C GLU A 194 -1.27 77.18 -75.15
N ARG A 195 -0.12 77.56 -75.72
CA ARG A 195 1.21 77.06 -75.31
C ARG A 195 1.55 77.40 -73.86
N ALA A 196 1.21 78.60 -73.38
CA ALA A 196 1.43 79.00 -71.99
C ALA A 196 0.53 78.20 -71.03
N ARG A 197 -0.74 78.01 -71.37
CA ARG A 197 -1.70 77.19 -70.61
C ARG A 197 -1.25 75.73 -70.54
N LEU A 198 -0.85 75.12 -71.66
CA LEU A 198 -0.33 73.75 -71.72
C LEU A 198 0.96 73.57 -70.92
N LYS A 199 1.90 74.53 -70.99
CA LYS A 199 3.10 74.52 -70.13
C LYS A 199 2.72 74.60 -68.64
N SER A 200 1.79 75.48 -68.28
CA SER A 200 1.31 75.60 -66.89
C SER A 200 0.67 74.30 -66.41
N GLN A 201 -0.22 73.70 -67.20
CA GLN A 201 -0.83 72.39 -66.91
C GLN A 201 0.23 71.30 -66.73
N LEU A 202 1.16 71.14 -67.68
CA LEU A 202 2.23 70.16 -67.57
C LEU A 202 3.07 70.34 -66.29
N THR A 203 3.40 71.58 -65.90
CA THR A 203 4.12 71.81 -64.64
C THR A 203 3.28 71.56 -63.39
N SER A 204 1.95 71.73 -63.47
CA SER A 204 1.02 71.40 -62.39
C SER A 204 0.90 69.88 -62.23
N ASP A 205 0.72 69.15 -63.33
CA ASP A 205 0.61 67.69 -63.35
C ASP A 205 1.90 67.02 -62.89
N GLN A 206 3.07 67.55 -63.31
CA GLN A 206 4.37 67.11 -62.80
C GLN A 206 4.51 67.36 -61.29
N ARG A 207 4.04 68.50 -60.77
CA ARG A 207 4.03 68.77 -59.32
C ARG A 207 3.11 67.83 -58.57
N ALA A 208 1.91 67.56 -59.09
CA ALA A 208 0.95 66.62 -58.51
C ALA A 208 1.53 65.20 -58.48
N ALA A 209 2.12 64.72 -59.58
CA ALA A 209 2.78 63.42 -59.64
C ALA A 209 4.00 63.32 -58.71
N ILE A 210 4.76 64.40 -58.52
CA ILE A 210 5.86 64.43 -57.52
C ILE A 210 5.29 64.37 -56.10
N GLN A 211 4.20 65.09 -55.80
CA GLN A 211 3.52 65.03 -54.51
C GLN A 211 2.98 63.63 -54.21
N GLU A 212 2.28 63.00 -55.17
CA GLU A 212 1.80 61.62 -55.06
C GLU A 212 2.96 60.64 -54.80
N ASN A 213 4.06 60.76 -55.54
CA ASN A 213 5.25 59.91 -55.31
C ASN A 213 5.86 60.13 -53.91
N ILE A 214 5.90 61.37 -53.40
CA ILE A 214 6.36 61.67 -52.03
C ILE A 214 5.43 61.03 -50.99
N GLU A 215 4.11 61.09 -51.21
CA GLU A 215 3.11 60.44 -50.34
C GLU A 215 3.24 58.92 -50.38
N VAL A 216 3.40 58.32 -51.56
CA VAL A 216 3.63 56.87 -51.73
C VAL A 216 4.91 56.44 -51.01
N ILE A 217 6.03 57.17 -51.15
CA ILE A 217 7.28 56.86 -50.42
C ILE A 217 7.08 57.00 -48.90
N ARG A 218 6.36 58.02 -48.44
CA ARG A 218 6.03 58.21 -47.02
C ARG A 218 5.20 57.04 -46.47
N LEU A 219 4.16 56.63 -47.20
CA LEU A 219 3.29 55.51 -46.83
C LEU A 219 4.05 54.17 -46.86
N GLN A 220 4.90 53.93 -47.87
CA GLN A 220 5.77 52.75 -47.94
C GLN A 220 6.74 52.69 -46.76
N ARG A 221 7.33 53.83 -46.38
CA ARG A 221 8.20 53.92 -45.19
C ARG A 221 7.43 53.60 -43.91
N GLN A 222 6.26 54.21 -43.70
CA GLN A 222 5.41 53.92 -42.54
C GLN A 222 4.95 52.46 -42.50
N LEU A 223 4.60 51.88 -43.65
CA LEU A 223 4.25 50.47 -43.79
C LEU A 223 5.43 49.56 -43.43
N LYS A 224 6.65 49.90 -43.86
CA LYS A 224 7.87 49.16 -43.49
C LYS A 224 8.17 49.27 -41.99
N GLU A 225 8.09 50.48 -41.41
CA GLU A 225 8.26 50.71 -39.97
C GLU A 225 7.24 49.87 -39.17
N LYS A 226 5.94 49.93 -39.52
CA LYS A 226 4.89 49.12 -38.88
C LYS A 226 5.03 47.62 -39.11
N SER A 227 5.51 47.19 -40.28
CA SER A 227 5.85 45.79 -40.54
C SER A 227 6.99 45.31 -39.64
N THR A 228 8.03 46.13 -39.41
CA THR A 228 9.12 45.79 -38.48
C THR A 228 8.68 45.79 -37.02
N GLU A 229 7.83 46.74 -36.59
CA GLU A 229 7.22 46.73 -35.25
C GLU A 229 6.39 45.46 -35.02
N LEU A 230 5.57 45.06 -36.00
CA LEU A 230 4.75 43.85 -35.93
C LEU A 230 5.61 42.59 -35.87
N ALA A 231 6.66 42.50 -36.69
CA ALA A 231 7.60 41.38 -36.65
C ALA A 231 8.32 41.27 -35.29
N GLN A 232 8.75 42.39 -34.70
CA GLN A 232 9.34 42.41 -33.36
C GLN A 232 8.33 41.99 -32.27
N ALA A 233 7.08 42.47 -32.34
CA ALA A 233 6.02 42.06 -31.43
C ALA A 233 5.72 40.57 -31.54
N GLN A 234 5.61 40.03 -32.76
CA GLN A 234 5.38 38.61 -33.02
C GLN A 234 6.54 37.73 -32.52
N ALA A 235 7.79 38.19 -32.66
CA ALA A 235 8.96 37.53 -32.08
C ALA A 235 8.91 37.50 -30.54
N ARG A 236 8.53 38.62 -29.89
CA ARG A 236 8.35 38.68 -28.42
C ARG A 236 7.23 37.77 -27.93
N PHE A 237 6.07 37.74 -28.60
CA PHE A 237 4.99 36.80 -28.29
C PHE A 237 5.46 35.34 -28.44
N SER A 238 6.19 35.03 -29.51
CA SER A 238 6.74 33.69 -29.74
C SER A 238 7.78 33.27 -28.69
N ALA A 239 8.53 34.21 -28.11
CA ALA A 239 9.43 33.96 -26.99
C ALA A 239 8.64 33.67 -25.70
N ILE A 240 7.71 34.56 -25.32
CA ILE A 240 6.86 34.40 -24.12
C ILE A 240 6.05 33.09 -24.19
N GLU A 241 5.57 32.68 -25.37
CA GLU A 241 4.92 31.39 -25.56
C GLU A 241 5.85 30.20 -25.32
N LYS A 242 7.12 30.28 -25.72
CA LYS A 242 8.12 29.23 -25.42
C LYS A 242 8.38 29.17 -23.91
N ASP A 243 8.56 30.31 -23.27
CA ASP A 243 8.83 30.43 -21.83
C ASP A 243 7.64 29.90 -21.00
N MET A 244 6.40 30.23 -21.40
CA MET A 244 5.20 29.66 -20.78
C MET A 244 5.13 28.14 -20.97
N ARG A 245 5.58 27.59 -22.11
CA ARG A 245 5.63 26.14 -22.35
C ARG A 245 6.74 25.46 -21.55
N THR A 246 7.89 26.09 -21.32
CA THR A 246 8.93 25.53 -20.44
C THR A 246 8.52 25.57 -18.98
N ILE A 247 7.97 26.70 -18.50
CA ILE A 247 7.45 26.82 -17.13
C ILE A 247 6.36 25.78 -16.85
N LYS A 248 5.43 25.55 -17.80
CA LYS A 248 4.42 24.48 -17.66
C LYS A 248 5.05 23.09 -17.50
N ARG A 249 6.01 22.72 -18.35
CA ARG A 249 6.72 21.43 -18.23
C ARG A 249 7.49 21.30 -16.91
N GLN A 250 8.11 22.38 -16.44
CA GLN A 250 8.80 22.41 -15.14
C GLN A 250 7.81 22.24 -13.98
N HIS A 251 6.65 22.92 -14.03
CA HIS A 251 5.58 22.77 -13.05
C HIS A 251 5.00 21.36 -13.04
N ASP A 252 4.71 20.78 -14.21
CA ASP A 252 4.23 19.40 -14.35
C ASP A 252 5.27 18.41 -13.79
N SER A 253 6.57 18.60 -14.06
CA SER A 253 7.66 17.79 -13.49
C SER A 253 7.69 17.90 -11.96
N LEU A 254 7.66 19.11 -11.42
CA LEU A 254 7.66 19.36 -9.97
C LEU A 254 6.42 18.78 -9.29
N LEU A 255 5.24 18.79 -9.93
CA LEU A 255 4.05 18.09 -9.43
C LEU A 255 4.27 16.57 -9.38
N THR A 256 4.87 15.97 -10.41
CA THR A 256 5.17 14.52 -10.36
C THR A 256 6.24 14.17 -9.33
N GLU A 257 7.20 15.05 -9.06
CA GLU A 257 8.19 14.86 -7.98
C GLU A 257 7.54 15.03 -6.60
N TYR A 258 6.68 16.03 -6.43
CA TYR A 258 5.89 16.22 -5.21
C TYR A 258 5.02 14.99 -4.91
N ASP A 259 4.32 14.44 -5.90
CA ASP A 259 3.51 13.22 -5.73
C ASP A 259 4.38 11.98 -5.42
N GLN A 260 5.58 11.87 -6.02
CA GLN A 260 6.54 10.82 -5.68
C GLN A 260 7.06 10.95 -4.23
N VAL A 261 7.35 12.17 -3.76
CA VAL A 261 7.78 12.40 -2.37
C VAL A 261 6.63 12.16 -1.39
N ASN A 262 5.42 12.60 -1.72
CA ASN A 262 4.22 12.40 -0.89
C ASN A 262 3.81 10.92 -0.78
N THR A 263 3.93 10.16 -1.88
CA THR A 263 3.72 8.70 -1.85
C THR A 263 4.80 7.99 -1.02
N ARG A 264 6.08 8.35 -1.14
CA ARG A 264 7.16 7.84 -0.27
C ARG A 264 6.93 8.19 1.20
N LEU A 265 6.50 9.41 1.51
CA LEU A 265 6.17 9.83 2.87
C LEU A 265 5.03 8.98 3.45
N ARG A 266 3.97 8.71 2.67
CA ARG A 266 2.88 7.83 3.08
C ARG A 266 3.32 6.39 3.28
N THR A 267 4.20 5.84 2.44
CA THR A 267 4.74 4.48 2.64
C THR A 267 5.58 4.39 3.91
N GLU A 268 6.43 5.38 4.20
CA GLU A 268 7.22 5.41 5.43
C GLU A 268 6.36 5.66 6.68
N GLN A 269 5.33 6.51 6.62
CA GLN A 269 4.35 6.67 7.70
C GLN A 269 3.61 5.35 8.00
N ASN A 270 3.16 4.64 6.96
CA ASN A 270 2.52 3.33 7.11
C ASN A 270 3.49 2.27 7.67
N ARG A 271 4.75 2.25 7.20
CA ARG A 271 5.79 1.35 7.70
C ARG A 271 6.12 1.63 9.16
N ASN A 272 6.21 2.89 9.56
CA ASN A 272 6.46 3.29 10.94
C ASN A 272 5.26 2.95 11.85
N ALA A 273 4.03 3.11 11.36
CA ALA A 273 2.81 2.67 12.08
C ALA A 273 2.78 1.13 12.26
N GLN A 274 3.15 0.36 11.23
CA GLN A 274 3.29 -1.09 11.32
C GLN A 274 4.36 -1.51 12.35
N LEU A 275 5.56 -0.94 12.27
CA LEU A 275 6.65 -1.21 13.23
C LEU A 275 6.26 -0.80 14.65
N SER A 276 5.56 0.32 14.83
CA SER A 276 5.04 0.75 16.14
C SER A 276 4.03 -0.26 16.70
N SER A 277 3.13 -0.77 15.85
CA SER A 277 2.17 -1.82 16.23
C SER A 277 2.87 -3.15 16.54
N GLU A 278 3.90 -3.52 15.78
CA GLU A 278 4.68 -4.75 16.00
C GLU A 278 5.47 -4.67 17.30
N VAL A 279 6.12 -3.53 17.59
CA VAL A 279 6.78 -3.26 18.87
C VAL A 279 5.78 -3.28 20.02
N GLN A 280 4.58 -2.73 19.85
CA GLN A 280 3.55 -2.76 20.90
C GLN A 280 3.04 -4.19 21.15
N SER A 281 2.76 -4.98 20.10
CA SER A 281 2.38 -6.39 20.22
C SER A 281 3.49 -7.25 20.81
N SER A 282 4.74 -7.02 20.41
CA SER A 282 5.91 -7.68 20.99
C SER A 282 6.05 -7.33 22.48
N ARG A 283 5.82 -6.07 22.86
CA ARG A 283 5.82 -5.60 24.25
C ARG A 283 4.68 -6.20 25.08
N THR A 284 3.48 -6.41 24.52
CA THR A 284 2.40 -7.10 25.24
C THR A 284 2.69 -8.58 25.40
N ASN A 285 3.24 -9.24 24.37
CA ASN A 285 3.55 -10.68 24.43
C ASN A 285 4.71 -10.97 25.39
N THR A 286 5.80 -10.21 25.30
CA THR A 286 6.93 -10.31 26.24
C THR A 286 6.54 -9.85 27.64
N GLY A 287 5.66 -8.85 27.77
CA GLY A 287 5.09 -8.43 29.05
C GLY A 287 4.25 -9.53 29.71
N GLY A 288 3.43 -10.26 28.95
CA GLY A 288 2.67 -11.41 29.42
C GLY A 288 3.57 -12.55 29.89
N ALA A 289 4.52 -12.98 29.05
CA ALA A 289 5.47 -14.04 29.41
C ALA A 289 6.36 -13.65 30.62
N MET A 290 6.80 -12.39 30.71
CA MET A 290 7.50 -11.89 31.89
C MET A 290 6.61 -11.89 33.13
N PHE A 291 5.33 -11.53 33.01
CA PHE A 291 4.38 -11.57 34.12
C PHE A 291 4.18 -13.01 34.64
N GLU A 292 3.95 -13.98 33.74
CA GLU A 292 3.84 -15.40 34.06
C GLU A 292 5.10 -15.91 34.78
N ILE A 293 6.30 -15.63 34.25
CA ILE A 293 7.57 -16.00 34.89
C ILE A 293 7.74 -15.33 36.26
N THR A 294 7.34 -14.07 36.43
CA THR A 294 7.40 -13.42 37.76
C THR A 294 6.41 -14.03 38.74
N GLN A 295 5.21 -14.41 38.30
CA GLN A 295 4.20 -15.05 39.13
C GLN A 295 4.64 -16.46 39.56
N GLU A 296 5.22 -17.25 38.65
CA GLU A 296 5.80 -18.55 38.97
C GLU A 296 6.99 -18.42 39.93
N MET A 297 7.90 -17.47 39.69
CA MET A 297 9.01 -17.17 40.60
C MET A 297 8.52 -16.79 42.00
N ASP A 298 7.49 -15.96 42.11
CA ASP A 298 6.96 -15.54 43.42
C ASP A 298 6.18 -16.67 44.13
N SER A 299 5.50 -17.54 43.38
CA SER A 299 4.93 -18.79 43.90
C SER A 299 6.02 -19.72 44.45
N LEU A 300 7.09 -19.94 43.68
CA LEU A 300 8.24 -20.76 44.09
C LEU A 300 8.98 -20.15 45.30
N LYS A 301 9.09 -18.82 45.40
CA LYS A 301 9.61 -18.16 46.60
C LYS A 301 8.73 -18.40 47.82
N HIS A 302 7.40 -18.34 47.66
CA HIS A 302 6.46 -18.60 48.74
C HIS A 302 6.54 -20.05 49.20
N GLU A 303 6.54 -21.01 48.27
CA GLU A 303 6.75 -22.43 48.57
C GLU A 303 8.09 -22.67 49.30
N ASN A 304 9.19 -22.07 48.80
CA ASN A 304 10.51 -22.19 49.42
C ASN A 304 10.54 -21.57 50.83
N ALA A 305 9.78 -20.50 51.09
CA ALA A 305 9.62 -19.93 52.42
C ALA A 305 8.84 -20.85 53.37
N VAL A 306 7.74 -21.46 52.91
CA VAL A 306 6.97 -22.46 53.66
C VAL A 306 7.80 -23.73 53.93
N LEU A 307 8.60 -24.18 52.96
CA LEU A 307 9.52 -25.30 53.12
C LEU A 307 10.64 -24.99 54.12
N LYS A 308 11.15 -23.75 54.16
CA LYS A 308 12.09 -23.31 55.20
C LYS A 308 11.44 -23.27 56.57
N GLU A 309 10.27 -22.65 56.70
CA GLU A 309 9.55 -22.57 57.97
C GLU A 309 9.19 -23.96 58.53
N THR A 310 8.75 -24.89 57.66
CA THR A 310 8.47 -26.28 58.06
C THR A 310 9.73 -27.05 58.42
N ASN A 311 10.83 -26.87 57.70
CA ASN A 311 12.13 -27.47 58.04
C ASN A 311 12.67 -26.92 59.37
N GLU A 312 12.61 -25.60 59.59
CA GLU A 312 12.97 -24.96 60.86
C GLU A 312 12.11 -25.48 62.03
N LYS A 313 10.79 -25.65 61.83
CA LYS A 313 9.89 -26.27 62.81
C LYS A 313 10.23 -27.74 63.07
N LEU A 314 10.60 -28.50 62.05
CA LEU A 314 11.02 -29.90 62.18
C LEU A 314 12.34 -30.00 62.95
N ILE A 315 13.34 -29.17 62.62
CA ILE A 315 14.62 -29.07 63.34
C ILE A 315 14.36 -28.68 64.80
N ALA A 316 13.59 -27.62 65.06
CA ALA A 316 13.24 -27.19 66.41
C ALA A 316 12.49 -28.27 67.21
N SER A 317 11.62 -29.05 66.55
CA SER A 317 10.86 -30.15 67.16
C SER A 317 11.70 -31.40 67.40
N ALA A 318 12.71 -31.67 66.56
CA ALA A 318 13.61 -32.82 66.66
C ALA A 318 14.74 -32.59 67.67
N PHE A 319 15.22 -31.34 67.80
CA PHE A 319 16.20 -30.92 68.80
C PHE A 319 15.54 -30.21 70.01
N ASP A 320 14.26 -30.49 70.27
CA ASP A 320 13.55 -29.94 71.43
C ASP A 320 14.04 -30.61 72.72
N ALA A 321 15.03 -29.99 73.36
CA ALA A 321 15.56 -30.43 74.65
C ALA A 321 14.48 -30.54 75.75
N SER A 322 13.33 -29.86 75.62
CA SER A 322 12.21 -30.06 76.54
C SER A 322 11.61 -31.46 76.43
N LYS A 323 11.59 -32.06 75.22
CA LYS A 323 11.17 -33.45 75.05
C LYS A 323 12.19 -34.40 75.66
N ASP A 324 13.48 -34.21 75.41
CA ASP A 324 14.52 -35.06 76.03
C ASP A 324 14.44 -35.02 77.56
N VAL A 325 14.17 -33.84 78.15
CA VAL A 325 13.92 -33.70 79.59
C VAL A 325 12.65 -34.43 80.03
N GLN A 326 11.54 -34.33 79.29
CA GLN A 326 10.29 -35.06 79.60
C GLN A 326 10.47 -36.58 79.46
N TRP A 327 11.16 -37.05 78.42
CA TRP A 327 11.45 -38.47 78.22
C TRP A 327 12.37 -39.00 79.31
N ALA A 328 13.40 -38.26 79.71
CA ALA A 328 14.26 -38.61 80.85
C ALA A 328 13.51 -38.58 82.20
N GLN A 329 12.53 -37.69 82.38
CA GLN A 329 11.65 -37.70 83.57
C GLN A 329 10.72 -38.92 83.57
N ASN A 330 10.10 -39.26 82.43
CA ASN A 330 9.24 -40.43 82.29
C ASN A 330 10.03 -41.74 82.47
N ASP A 331 11.23 -41.86 81.87
CA ASP A 331 12.12 -43.01 82.05
C ASP A 331 12.53 -43.16 83.52
N ARG A 332 12.90 -42.07 84.23
CA ARG A 332 13.13 -42.10 85.68
C ARG A 332 11.90 -42.52 86.48
N ALA A 333 10.72 -42.04 86.14
CA ALA A 333 9.48 -42.40 86.83
C ALA A 333 9.13 -43.89 86.62
N MET A 334 9.29 -44.41 85.40
CA MET A 334 9.09 -45.82 85.09
C MET A 334 10.13 -46.70 85.78
N ARG A 335 11.42 -46.31 85.80
CA ARG A 335 12.47 -47.00 86.57
C ARG A 335 12.15 -47.01 88.07
N ALA A 336 11.70 -45.90 88.63
CA ALA A 336 11.27 -45.84 90.02
C ALA A 336 10.09 -46.79 90.31
N LYS A 337 9.11 -46.86 89.41
CA LYS A 337 7.97 -47.80 89.53
C LYS A 337 8.41 -49.26 89.40
N ILE A 338 9.36 -49.57 88.53
CA ILE A 338 9.97 -50.91 88.42
C ILE A 338 10.67 -51.27 89.74
N VAL A 339 11.51 -50.39 90.29
CA VAL A 339 12.18 -50.64 91.57
C VAL A 339 11.18 -50.81 92.71
N GLU A 340 10.13 -50.00 92.78
CA GLU A 340 9.05 -50.14 93.77
C GLU A 340 8.38 -51.52 93.66
N LEU A 341 7.98 -51.94 92.47
CA LEU A 341 7.38 -53.26 92.21
C LEU A 341 8.36 -54.41 92.52
N GLU A 342 9.63 -54.28 92.16
CA GLU A 342 10.66 -55.26 92.52
C GLU A 342 10.85 -55.38 94.04
N THR A 343 10.80 -54.26 94.78
CA THR A 343 10.88 -54.30 96.25
C THR A 343 9.64 -54.91 96.89
N ALA A 344 8.45 -54.63 96.34
CA ALA A 344 7.21 -55.26 96.78
C ALA A 344 7.23 -56.78 96.53
N VAL A 345 7.61 -57.22 95.32
CA VAL A 345 7.76 -58.65 95.00
C VAL A 345 8.82 -59.33 95.88
N LYS A 346 9.94 -58.66 96.20
CA LYS A 346 10.93 -59.19 97.16
C LYS A 346 10.36 -59.32 98.58
N ALA A 347 9.54 -58.37 99.02
CA ALA A 347 8.85 -58.45 100.32
C ALA A 347 7.81 -59.59 100.33
N ASP A 348 7.02 -59.75 99.27
CA ASP A 348 6.07 -60.86 99.12
C ASP A 348 6.76 -62.22 99.08
N VAL A 349 7.91 -62.33 98.39
CA VAL A 349 8.74 -63.54 98.40
C VAL A 349 9.28 -63.84 99.81
N ASN A 350 9.73 -62.83 100.55
CA ASN A 350 10.20 -62.99 101.93
C ASN A 350 9.07 -63.45 102.87
N THR A 351 7.91 -62.78 102.86
CA THR A 351 6.76 -63.19 103.69
C THR A 351 6.24 -64.58 103.32
N ARG A 352 6.24 -64.93 102.02
CA ARG A 352 5.94 -66.30 101.57
C ARG A 352 6.95 -67.32 102.10
N ASN A 353 8.25 -66.98 102.12
CA ASN A 353 9.28 -67.85 102.69
C ASN A 353 9.12 -68.01 104.21
N GLU A 354 8.79 -66.94 104.95
CA GLU A 354 8.45 -67.02 106.39
C GLU A 354 7.22 -67.91 106.64
N ILE A 355 6.21 -67.86 105.76
CA ILE A 355 5.04 -68.74 105.84
C ILE A 355 5.44 -70.20 105.57
N PHE A 356 6.30 -70.46 104.58
CA PHE A 356 6.83 -71.80 104.33
C PHE A 356 7.67 -72.33 105.50
N GLU A 357 8.45 -71.48 106.16
CA GLU A 357 9.23 -71.86 107.34
C GLU A 357 8.30 -72.23 108.52
N LYS A 358 7.28 -71.39 108.80
CA LYS A 358 6.23 -71.68 109.80
C LYS A 358 5.47 -72.97 109.48
N LEU A 359 5.11 -73.19 108.22
CA LEU A 359 4.46 -74.42 107.77
C LEU A 359 5.37 -75.64 107.94
N GLY A 360 6.68 -75.52 107.68
CA GLY A 360 7.67 -76.56 107.94
C GLY A 360 7.80 -76.90 109.44
N GLN A 361 7.78 -75.89 110.31
CA GLN A 361 7.76 -76.07 111.76
C GLN A 361 6.48 -76.78 112.23
N GLU A 362 5.31 -76.41 111.71
CA GLU A 362 4.04 -77.10 111.99
C GLU A 362 4.02 -78.54 111.47
N ILE A 363 4.54 -78.81 110.27
CA ILE A 363 4.65 -80.18 109.75
C ILE A 363 5.56 -81.03 110.63
N ALA A 364 6.71 -80.51 111.05
CA ALA A 364 7.63 -81.22 111.93
C ALA A 364 7.02 -81.48 113.33
N SER A 365 6.28 -80.50 113.88
CA SER A 365 5.51 -80.64 115.11
C SER A 365 4.42 -81.72 114.99
N ARG A 366 3.68 -81.71 113.87
CA ARG A 366 2.65 -82.71 113.56
C ARG A 366 3.25 -84.11 113.38
N GLU A 367 4.39 -84.23 112.72
CA GLU A 367 5.10 -85.50 112.53
C GLU A 367 5.58 -86.07 113.86
N GLN A 368 6.13 -85.23 114.76
CA GLN A 368 6.45 -85.65 116.13
C GLN A 368 5.20 -86.12 116.88
N ALA A 369 4.08 -85.40 116.77
CA ALA A 369 2.82 -85.78 117.39
C ALA A 369 2.24 -87.09 116.81
N GLU A 370 2.33 -87.32 115.50
CA GLU A 370 1.96 -88.59 114.84
C GLU A 370 2.86 -89.74 115.32
N ASP A 371 4.17 -89.53 115.44
CA ASP A 371 5.08 -90.56 115.95
C ASP A 371 4.87 -90.87 117.43
N HIS A 372 4.50 -89.86 118.24
CA HIS A 372 4.01 -90.10 119.59
C HIS A 372 2.71 -90.91 119.58
N PHE A 373 1.74 -90.55 118.73
CA PHE A 373 0.48 -91.27 118.58
C PHE A 373 0.69 -92.74 118.18
N ARG A 374 1.50 -93.00 117.15
CA ARG A 374 1.89 -94.35 116.70
C ARG A 374 2.56 -95.16 117.81
N LYS A 375 3.44 -94.54 118.62
CA LYS A 375 4.07 -95.21 119.78
C LYS A 375 3.02 -95.60 120.83
N THR A 376 2.07 -94.73 121.16
CA THR A 376 0.94 -95.09 122.05
C THR A 376 0.00 -96.13 121.43
N GLU A 377 -0.24 -96.10 120.12
CA GLU A 377 -1.07 -97.08 119.42
C GLU A 377 -0.42 -98.48 119.46
N VAL A 378 0.89 -98.57 119.20
CA VAL A 378 1.66 -99.81 119.36
C VAL A 378 1.63 -100.31 120.81
N GLN A 379 1.80 -99.44 121.80
CA GLN A 379 1.70 -99.81 123.22
C GLN A 379 0.29 -100.32 123.59
N MET A 380 -0.76 -99.65 123.10
CA MET A 380 -2.15 -100.08 123.28
C MET A 380 -2.41 -101.45 122.61
N LEU A 381 -1.91 -101.67 121.40
CA LEU A 381 -2.04 -102.95 120.70
C LEU A 381 -1.26 -104.07 121.40
N GLN A 382 -0.08 -103.78 121.97
CA GLN A 382 0.67 -104.73 122.79
C GLN A 382 -0.09 -105.11 124.05
N LEU A 383 -0.63 -104.14 124.78
CA LEU A 383 -1.49 -104.38 125.96
C LEU A 383 -2.76 -105.16 125.59
N LYS A 384 -3.39 -104.85 124.45
CA LYS A 384 -4.55 -105.60 123.95
C LYS A 384 -4.19 -107.04 123.58
N ALA A 385 -3.07 -107.26 122.89
CA ALA A 385 -2.60 -108.60 122.54
C ALA A 385 -2.21 -109.42 123.79
N GLU A 386 -1.70 -108.77 124.84
CA GLU A 386 -1.46 -109.42 126.13
C GLU A 386 -2.77 -109.77 126.85
N ASN A 387 -3.77 -108.89 126.86
CA ASN A 387 -5.12 -109.20 127.34
C ASN A 387 -5.76 -110.35 126.56
N GLU A 388 -5.75 -110.33 125.22
CA GLU A 388 -6.26 -111.44 124.40
C GLU A 388 -5.50 -112.75 124.64
N ARG A 389 -4.20 -112.69 125.00
CA ARG A 389 -3.42 -113.88 125.38
C ARG A 389 -3.85 -114.41 126.76
N LEU A 390 -4.21 -113.52 127.68
CA LEU A 390 -4.75 -113.88 128.99
C LEU A 390 -6.18 -114.44 128.85
N GLU A 391 -7.04 -113.83 128.04
CA GLU A 391 -8.36 -114.34 127.67
C GLU A 391 -8.27 -115.70 126.95
N ARG A 392 -7.36 -115.88 125.99
CA ARG A 392 -7.13 -117.18 125.35
C ARG A 392 -6.65 -118.25 126.34
N LYS A 393 -5.84 -117.89 127.35
CA LYS A 393 -5.48 -118.81 128.44
C LYS A 393 -6.68 -119.15 129.32
N MET A 394 -7.53 -118.18 129.61
CA MET A 394 -8.76 -118.37 130.40
C MET A 394 -9.77 -119.27 129.66
N ASN A 395 -9.98 -119.02 128.37
CA ASN A 395 -10.89 -119.81 127.51
C ASN A 395 -10.32 -121.21 127.19
N SER A 396 -8.99 -121.39 127.16
CA SER A 396 -8.37 -122.72 126.98
C SER A 396 -8.53 -123.68 128.16
N LEU A 397 -9.10 -123.22 129.28
CA LEU A 397 -9.35 -124.00 130.49
C LEU A 397 -10.86 -124.28 130.72
N SER A 398 -11.71 -124.02 129.73
CA SER A 398 -13.18 -124.18 129.84
C SER A 398 -13.79 -124.85 128.61
N ASP A 399 -13.72 -126.19 128.58
CA ASP A 399 -14.59 -127.18 127.92
C ASP A 399 -15.16 -127.01 126.48
N GLY A 400 -15.14 -128.12 125.73
CA GLY A 400 -16.41 -128.73 125.29
C GLY A 400 -17.02 -128.45 123.91
N MET A 401 -16.49 -129.11 122.87
CA MET A 401 -17.24 -129.85 121.81
C MET A 401 -18.12 -129.14 120.72
N THR A 402 -18.06 -129.73 119.51
CA THR A 402 -19.05 -129.77 118.39
C THR A 402 -19.25 -128.62 117.37
N TRP A 403 -18.80 -128.91 116.15
CA TRP A 403 -19.49 -128.96 114.83
C TRP A 403 -20.66 -128.03 114.43
N LEU A 404 -20.46 -127.45 113.23
CA LEU A 404 -21.40 -126.88 112.23
C LEU A 404 -22.07 -125.52 112.50
N ASP A 405 -22.09 -124.75 111.40
CA ASP A 405 -22.94 -123.60 111.04
C ASP A 405 -24.12 -123.29 111.97
N VAL A 406 -24.31 -122.00 112.24
CA VAL A 406 -25.35 -121.18 111.59
C VAL A 406 -25.20 -119.71 112.04
N GLU A 407 -25.66 -118.77 111.22
CA GLU A 407 -25.98 -117.36 111.59
C GLU A 407 -24.94 -116.53 112.38
N GLN A 408 -24.18 -115.69 111.67
CA GLN A 408 -24.48 -114.25 111.56
C GLN A 408 -23.40 -113.54 110.73
N ALA A 409 -23.75 -113.01 109.56
CA ALA A 409 -24.31 -111.66 109.38
C ALA A 409 -23.18 -110.60 109.34
N ILE A 410 -22.68 -110.24 108.16
CA ILE A 410 -23.25 -109.23 107.22
C ILE A 410 -22.72 -107.82 107.55
N ALA A 411 -22.37 -107.10 106.47
CA ALA A 411 -21.96 -105.69 106.39
C ALA A 411 -20.50 -105.38 106.81
N SER A 412 -19.72 -104.63 106.04
CA SER A 412 -19.99 -104.11 104.68
C SER A 412 -18.72 -103.66 103.95
N TYR A 413 -18.47 -104.20 102.76
CA TYR A 413 -17.65 -103.56 101.74
C TYR A 413 -18.50 -103.37 100.49
N LYS A 414 -19.16 -102.21 100.39
CA LYS A 414 -20.18 -101.95 99.37
C LYS A 414 -19.62 -101.11 98.23
N GLN A 415 -19.11 -101.80 97.22
CA GLN A 415 -18.91 -101.25 95.88
C GLN A 415 -20.29 -100.91 95.30
N GLN A 416 -20.57 -99.63 95.00
CA GLN A 416 -21.67 -99.32 94.08
C GLN A 416 -21.42 -98.05 93.26
N THR A 417 -21.58 -98.25 91.97
CA THR A 417 -21.51 -97.36 90.81
C THR A 417 -22.61 -96.28 90.76
N ASP A 418 -22.33 -95.28 89.90
CA ASP A 418 -23.25 -94.39 89.16
C ASP A 418 -23.96 -93.21 89.86
N ARG A 419 -23.70 -91.99 89.35
CA ARG A 419 -24.72 -91.12 88.70
C ARG A 419 -24.20 -89.78 88.12
N SER A 420 -24.58 -89.51 86.86
CA SER A 420 -24.67 -88.18 86.18
C SER A 420 -25.36 -88.35 84.78
N THR A 421 -25.42 -87.39 83.83
CA THR A 421 -26.16 -86.09 83.77
C THR A 421 -26.07 -85.55 82.31
N ILE A 422 -27.11 -85.10 81.57
CA ILE A 422 -28.58 -85.29 81.58
C ILE A 422 -29.18 -84.70 80.26
N MET A 423 -30.27 -85.27 79.70
CA MET A 423 -31.17 -84.67 78.65
C MET A 423 -30.58 -84.37 77.23
N SER A 424 -31.33 -84.19 76.12
CA SER A 424 -32.79 -84.17 75.82
C SER A 424 -33.14 -84.42 74.34
N SER A 425 -34.25 -85.15 74.12
CA SER A 425 -35.47 -84.83 73.33
C SER A 425 -35.47 -84.32 71.86
N ALA A 426 -36.39 -84.93 71.11
CA ALA A 426 -36.83 -84.73 69.73
C ALA A 426 -37.23 -83.30 69.26
N ASN A 427 -36.96 -83.00 67.97
CA ASN A 427 -38.01 -82.92 66.92
C ASN A 427 -37.38 -82.62 65.54
N SER A 428 -37.80 -83.33 64.49
CA SER A 428 -37.31 -83.14 63.12
C SER A 428 -38.45 -82.84 62.14
N ARG A 429 -38.18 -81.99 61.14
CA ARG A 429 -39.06 -81.69 60.00
C ARG A 429 -38.58 -82.52 58.79
N PRO A 430 -39.47 -83.07 57.93
CA PRO A 430 -39.06 -84.01 56.89
C PRO A 430 -38.27 -83.33 55.74
N ASP A 431 -37.15 -83.96 55.38
CA ASP A 431 -36.07 -83.42 54.53
C ASP A 431 -36.48 -83.11 53.08
N PHE A 432 -37.54 -83.75 52.57
CA PHE A 432 -38.03 -83.59 51.20
C PHE A 432 -38.58 -82.19 50.86
N LEU A 433 -39.15 -81.47 51.85
CA LEU A 433 -39.58 -80.09 51.62
C LEU A 433 -38.40 -79.11 51.57
N LEU A 434 -37.29 -79.45 52.21
CA LEU A 434 -36.05 -78.68 52.13
C LEU A 434 -35.36 -78.86 50.77
N SER A 435 -35.47 -80.02 50.10
CA SER A 435 -34.86 -80.20 48.77
C SER A 435 -35.56 -79.40 47.67
N LEU A 436 -36.90 -79.39 47.61
CA LEU A 436 -37.61 -78.59 46.59
C LEU A 436 -37.47 -77.08 46.83
N ASP A 437 -37.48 -76.63 48.08
CA ASP A 437 -37.30 -75.20 48.41
C ASP A 437 -35.85 -74.76 48.16
N LYS A 438 -34.86 -75.65 48.36
CA LYS A 438 -33.47 -75.43 47.91
C LYS A 438 -33.34 -75.37 46.39
N GLU A 439 -33.94 -76.29 45.63
CA GLU A 439 -33.89 -76.27 44.16
C GLU A 439 -34.57 -75.01 43.59
N ALA A 440 -35.72 -74.61 44.15
CA ALA A 440 -36.41 -73.37 43.79
C ALA A 440 -35.66 -72.10 44.24
N SER A 441 -34.92 -72.15 45.36
CA SER A 441 -33.96 -71.11 45.76
C SER A 441 -32.84 -71.02 44.74
N THR A 442 -32.11 -72.11 44.48
CA THR A 442 -30.97 -72.11 43.57
C THR A 442 -31.35 -71.65 42.16
N ALA A 443 -32.52 -72.04 41.65
CA ALA A 443 -33.01 -71.57 40.36
C ALA A 443 -33.35 -70.05 40.35
N ARG A 444 -33.78 -69.48 41.49
CA ARG A 444 -33.96 -68.02 41.64
C ARG A 444 -32.61 -67.31 41.77
N ASP A 445 -31.72 -67.82 42.62
CA ASP A 445 -30.39 -67.28 42.83
C ASP A 445 -29.58 -67.26 41.52
N GLU A 446 -29.73 -68.29 40.69
CA GLU A 446 -29.10 -68.42 39.37
C GLU A 446 -29.77 -67.52 38.31
N LEU A 447 -31.10 -67.35 38.36
CA LEU A 447 -31.82 -66.38 37.53
C LEU A 447 -31.45 -64.92 37.87
N ASP A 448 -31.33 -64.58 39.15
CA ASP A 448 -30.94 -63.25 39.61
C ASP A 448 -29.45 -62.99 39.37
N ARG A 449 -28.59 -64.02 39.43
CA ARG A 449 -27.19 -63.93 38.97
C ARG A 449 -27.10 -63.69 37.46
N LEU A 450 -27.90 -64.37 36.64
CA LEU A 450 -27.98 -64.13 35.20
C LEU A 450 -28.51 -62.72 34.88
N ARG A 451 -29.46 -62.20 35.68
CA ARG A 451 -29.94 -60.81 35.57
C ARG A 451 -28.86 -59.81 35.95
N LEU A 452 -28.07 -60.08 36.99
CA LEU A 452 -26.95 -59.23 37.40
C LEU A 452 -25.91 -59.15 36.28
N MET A 453 -25.49 -60.30 35.74
CA MET A 453 -24.57 -60.38 34.60
C MET A 453 -25.10 -59.66 33.34
N LEU A 454 -26.41 -59.74 33.08
CA LEU A 454 -27.02 -59.03 31.96
C LEU A 454 -27.02 -57.51 32.20
N ALA A 455 -27.27 -57.05 33.43
CA ALA A 455 -27.21 -55.64 33.79
C ALA A 455 -25.77 -55.09 33.68
N GLU A 456 -24.78 -55.84 34.19
CA GLU A 456 -23.35 -55.52 34.04
C GLU A 456 -22.94 -55.42 32.56
N SER A 457 -23.36 -56.38 31.73
CA SER A 457 -23.10 -56.37 30.28
C SER A 457 -23.76 -55.19 29.56
N VAL A 458 -24.97 -54.78 29.97
CA VAL A 458 -25.62 -53.58 29.45
C VAL A 458 -24.86 -52.31 29.86
N GLU A 459 -24.38 -52.21 31.11
CA GLU A 459 -23.59 -51.08 31.57
C GLU A 459 -22.23 -50.98 30.83
N GLU A 460 -21.59 -52.12 30.52
CA GLU A 460 -20.40 -52.16 29.66
C GLU A 460 -20.69 -51.74 28.21
N LEU A 461 -21.85 -52.12 27.66
CA LEU A 461 -22.30 -51.65 26.35
C LEU A 461 -22.60 -50.14 26.34
N GLU A 462 -23.13 -49.57 27.43
CA GLU A 462 -23.29 -48.12 27.55
C GLU A 462 -21.95 -47.39 27.70
N LYS A 463 -20.99 -47.93 28.45
CA LYS A 463 -19.62 -47.41 28.55
C LYS A 463 -18.92 -47.40 27.19
N THR A 464 -19.00 -48.48 26.42
CA THR A 464 -18.41 -48.56 25.08
C THR A 464 -19.12 -47.66 24.07
N ARG A 465 -20.45 -47.52 24.15
CA ARG A 465 -21.21 -46.53 23.36
C ARG A 465 -20.78 -45.09 23.68
N ASN A 466 -20.64 -44.74 24.95
CA ASN A 466 -20.19 -43.40 25.36
C ASN A 466 -18.75 -43.13 24.89
N MET A 467 -17.86 -44.12 24.99
CA MET A 467 -16.50 -44.06 24.45
C MET A 467 -16.50 -43.80 22.94
N LEU A 468 -17.35 -44.49 22.17
CA LEU A 468 -17.48 -44.31 20.72
C LEU A 468 -18.01 -42.91 20.35
N ILE A 469 -18.96 -42.37 21.12
CA ILE A 469 -19.46 -40.99 20.93
C ILE A 469 -18.35 -39.97 21.17
N VAL A 470 -17.57 -40.13 22.25
CA VAL A 470 -16.42 -39.28 22.54
C VAL A 470 -15.36 -39.39 21.45
N GLN A 471 -15.06 -40.61 20.97
CA GLN A 471 -14.09 -40.82 19.90
C GLN A 471 -14.56 -40.23 18.55
N HIS A 472 -15.86 -40.31 18.23
CA HIS A 472 -16.40 -39.66 17.04
C HIS A 472 -16.31 -38.14 17.13
N ARG A 473 -16.57 -37.55 18.30
CA ARG A 473 -16.40 -36.11 18.55
C ARG A 473 -14.94 -35.69 18.41
N ILE A 474 -14.01 -36.41 19.04
CA ILE A 474 -12.57 -36.19 18.93
C ILE A 474 -12.11 -36.26 17.46
N ASN A 475 -12.59 -37.24 16.70
CA ASN A 475 -12.26 -37.37 15.28
C ASN A 475 -12.83 -36.22 14.44
N ALA A 476 -14.03 -35.72 14.76
CA ALA A 476 -14.62 -34.57 14.09
C ALA A 476 -13.85 -33.27 14.40
N ASP A 477 -13.45 -33.08 15.67
CA ASP A 477 -12.65 -31.93 16.11
C ASP A 477 -11.25 -31.97 15.44
N PHE A 478 -10.59 -33.14 15.39
CA PHE A 478 -9.34 -33.31 14.63
C PHE A 478 -9.51 -33.07 13.12
N GLN A 479 -10.61 -33.50 12.51
CA GLN A 479 -10.87 -33.26 11.09
C GLN A 479 -11.09 -31.75 10.82
N ALA A 480 -11.73 -31.03 11.73
CA ALA A 480 -11.84 -29.58 11.67
C ALA A 480 -10.47 -28.89 11.83
N GLU A 481 -9.67 -29.30 12.81
CA GLU A 481 -8.30 -28.79 13.01
C GLU A 481 -7.43 -28.99 11.76
N VAL A 482 -7.39 -30.21 11.21
CA VAL A 482 -6.67 -30.52 9.96
C VAL A 482 -7.17 -29.66 8.80
N SER A 483 -8.47 -29.40 8.69
CA SER A 483 -9.03 -28.49 7.68
C SER A 483 -8.50 -27.05 7.85
N THR A 484 -8.49 -26.51 9.07
CA THR A 484 -7.95 -25.17 9.35
C THR A 484 -6.44 -25.07 9.12
N LEU A 485 -5.67 -26.11 9.48
CA LEU A 485 -4.23 -26.20 9.23
C LEU A 485 -3.91 -26.27 7.73
N ASN A 486 -4.72 -27.01 6.95
CA ASN A 486 -4.60 -27.03 5.49
C ASN A 486 -4.93 -25.65 4.89
N GLN A 487 -6.01 -24.99 5.33
CA GLN A 487 -6.35 -23.64 4.87
C GLN A 487 -5.22 -22.62 5.18
N ARG A 488 -4.63 -22.71 6.37
CA ARG A 488 -3.49 -21.88 6.80
C ARG A 488 -2.23 -22.19 5.99
N THR A 489 -1.98 -23.46 5.68
CA THR A 489 -0.87 -23.88 4.82
C THR A 489 -1.03 -23.34 3.39
N ASP A 490 -2.24 -23.39 2.84
CA ASP A 490 -2.52 -22.89 1.50
C ASP A 490 -2.56 -21.35 1.41
N THR A 491 -2.87 -20.63 2.49
CA THR A 491 -2.68 -19.18 2.52
C THR A 491 -1.19 -18.83 2.49
N TYR A 492 -0.36 -19.50 3.30
CA TYR A 492 1.10 -19.32 3.22
C TYR A 492 1.68 -19.67 1.85
N LYS A 493 1.25 -20.77 1.19
CA LYS A 493 1.68 -21.08 -0.19
C LYS A 493 1.38 -19.93 -1.15
N ARG A 494 0.16 -19.38 -1.14
CA ARG A 494 -0.24 -18.24 -1.99
C ARG A 494 0.57 -16.97 -1.70
N GLU A 495 0.87 -16.70 -0.43
CA GLU A 495 1.75 -15.58 -0.03
C GLU A 495 3.19 -15.76 -0.51
N TYR A 496 3.74 -16.98 -0.47
CA TYR A 496 5.08 -17.24 -1.02
C TYR A 496 5.10 -17.19 -2.55
N GLU A 497 4.05 -17.67 -3.23
CA GLU A 497 3.91 -17.54 -4.69
C GLU A 497 3.80 -16.07 -5.15
N THR A 498 3.09 -15.22 -4.41
CA THR A 498 3.00 -13.78 -4.73
C THR A 498 4.34 -13.09 -4.50
N LYS A 499 5.00 -13.30 -3.37
CA LYS A 499 6.38 -12.83 -3.11
C LYS A 499 7.37 -13.29 -4.18
N LEU A 500 7.27 -14.55 -4.63
CA LEU A 500 8.14 -15.08 -5.70
C LEU A 500 7.89 -14.39 -7.05
N LYS A 501 6.62 -14.09 -7.39
CA LYS A 501 6.26 -13.31 -8.59
C LYS A 501 6.78 -11.87 -8.51
N GLU A 502 6.71 -11.24 -7.34
CA GLU A 502 7.28 -9.91 -7.09
C GLU A 502 8.81 -9.90 -7.25
N TYR A 503 9.51 -10.90 -6.69
CA TYR A 503 10.96 -11.06 -6.87
C TYR A 503 11.34 -11.30 -8.34
N ALA A 504 10.58 -12.10 -9.08
CA ALA A 504 10.79 -12.30 -10.52
C ALA A 504 10.64 -10.98 -11.29
N GLN A 505 9.57 -10.21 -11.05
CA GLN A 505 9.36 -8.90 -11.68
C GLN A 505 10.47 -7.90 -11.35
N MET A 506 11.00 -7.90 -10.12
CA MET A 506 12.15 -7.06 -9.76
C MET A 506 13.44 -7.49 -10.48
N LEU A 507 13.64 -8.80 -10.71
CA LEU A 507 14.76 -9.29 -11.50
C LEU A 507 14.62 -8.89 -12.97
N ASP A 508 13.43 -8.99 -13.57
CA ASP A 508 13.17 -8.53 -14.95
C ASP A 508 13.42 -7.03 -15.11
N GLN A 509 12.98 -6.21 -14.14
CA GLN A 509 13.26 -4.78 -14.12
C GLN A 509 14.77 -4.47 -14.01
N ARG A 510 15.51 -5.24 -13.22
CA ARG A 510 16.97 -5.12 -13.11
C ARG A 510 17.67 -5.54 -14.40
N ALA A 511 17.28 -6.67 -15.00
CA ALA A 511 17.81 -7.13 -16.28
C ALA A 511 17.55 -6.13 -17.41
N ALA A 512 16.34 -5.58 -17.51
CA ALA A 512 16.00 -4.53 -18.46
C ALA A 512 16.79 -3.23 -18.22
N ARG A 513 17.11 -2.88 -16.95
CA ARG A 513 17.99 -1.73 -16.64
C ARG A 513 19.44 -2.01 -17.03
N ILE A 514 19.94 -3.22 -16.78
CA ILE A 514 21.29 -3.65 -17.19
C ILE A 514 21.41 -3.55 -18.72
N GLN A 515 20.47 -4.12 -19.48
CA GLN A 515 20.47 -4.03 -20.95
C GLN A 515 20.46 -2.56 -21.46
N ARG A 516 19.73 -1.65 -20.80
CA ARG A 516 19.77 -0.21 -21.16
C ARG A 516 21.15 0.40 -20.91
N LEU A 517 21.77 0.08 -19.78
CA LEU A 517 23.12 0.56 -19.44
C LEU A 517 24.19 -0.05 -20.35
N GLU A 518 24.09 -1.33 -20.70
CA GLU A 518 24.96 -2.00 -21.66
C GLU A 518 24.81 -1.40 -23.07
N ASN A 519 23.59 -1.10 -23.50
CA ASN A 519 23.35 -0.41 -24.77
C ASN A 519 23.90 1.02 -24.74
N GLN A 520 23.71 1.78 -23.65
CA GLN A 520 24.33 3.10 -23.48
C GLN A 520 25.87 3.03 -23.49
N LEU A 521 26.46 2.03 -22.83
CA LEU A 521 27.90 1.82 -22.83
C LEU A 521 28.42 1.42 -24.21
N ARG A 522 27.66 0.61 -24.96
CA ARG A 522 27.94 0.27 -26.36
C ARG A 522 27.84 1.50 -27.27
N ASP A 523 26.84 2.35 -27.06
CA ASP A 523 26.67 3.61 -27.79
C ASP A 523 27.76 4.65 -27.45
N ILE A 524 28.37 4.57 -26.27
CA ILE A 524 29.53 5.41 -25.87
C ILE A 524 30.84 4.84 -26.42
N ALA A 525 31.02 3.51 -26.37
CA ALA A 525 32.24 2.84 -26.83
C ALA A 525 32.36 2.75 -28.36
N TYR A 526 31.23 2.68 -29.08
CA TYR A 526 31.19 2.52 -30.54
C TYR A 526 30.44 3.64 -31.27
N GLY A 527 29.78 4.56 -30.55
CA GLY A 527 29.05 5.69 -31.13
C GLY A 527 29.74 7.03 -30.88
N ARG A 528 29.66 7.95 -31.86
CA ARG A 528 30.32 9.27 -31.85
C ARG A 528 29.61 10.30 -30.94
N ARG A 529 29.30 9.96 -29.68
CA ARG A 529 28.73 10.92 -28.72
C ARG A 529 29.80 11.38 -27.73
N PRO A 530 30.35 12.60 -27.85
CA PRO A 530 31.28 13.11 -26.85
C PRO A 530 30.55 13.30 -25.52
N VAL A 531 31.04 12.65 -24.47
CA VAL A 531 30.60 12.90 -23.10
C VAL A 531 31.17 14.26 -22.69
N LYS A 532 30.37 15.32 -22.85
CA LYS A 532 30.69 16.61 -22.24
C LYS A 532 30.57 16.47 -20.71
N ILE A 533 31.70 16.34 -20.03
CA ILE A 533 31.80 16.59 -18.59
C ILE A 533 31.76 18.11 -18.42
N VAL A 534 30.54 18.67 -18.40
CA VAL A 534 30.33 20.10 -18.19
C VAL A 534 30.55 20.37 -16.71
N SER A 535 31.65 21.06 -16.38
CA SER A 535 31.67 21.93 -15.21
C SER A 535 30.79 23.13 -15.51
N GLU A 536 29.98 23.54 -14.55
CA GLU A 536 29.18 24.77 -14.65
C GLU A 536 30.13 25.97 -14.86
N ASP A 537 29.64 26.99 -15.57
CA ASP A 537 30.38 28.17 -16.08
C ASP A 537 31.33 27.91 -17.27
N MET A 538 30.79 28.00 -18.50
CA MET A 538 31.31 28.81 -19.62
C MET A 538 30.33 28.76 -20.81
N ASP A 539 29.67 29.89 -21.11
CA ASP A 539 28.91 30.08 -22.35
C ASP A 539 29.84 30.57 -23.48
N GLU A 540 30.17 29.69 -24.44
CA GLU A 540 30.28 30.05 -25.88
C GLU A 540 30.49 28.79 -26.76
N PRO A 541 29.73 28.61 -27.85
CA PRO A 541 29.97 27.54 -28.82
C PRO A 541 30.90 28.01 -29.95
N THR A 542 32.17 27.63 -29.91
CA THR A 542 33.06 27.74 -31.07
C THR A 542 32.88 26.53 -32.00
N ASP A 543 32.28 26.74 -33.17
CA ASP A 543 32.14 25.74 -34.22
C ASP A 543 33.49 25.41 -34.87
N THR A 544 34.15 24.35 -34.39
CA THR A 544 35.24 23.68 -35.10
C THR A 544 35.01 22.17 -35.12
N GLU A 545 34.21 21.69 -36.06
CA GLU A 545 33.99 20.25 -36.30
C GLU A 545 35.26 19.58 -36.86
N SER A 546 36.19 19.20 -35.98
CA SER A 546 37.25 18.25 -36.34
C SER A 546 36.64 16.86 -36.52
N GLN A 547 36.60 16.38 -37.76
CA GLN A 547 36.07 15.05 -38.10
C GLN A 547 37.02 13.93 -37.64
N LEU A 548 36.87 13.48 -36.40
CA LEU A 548 37.60 12.34 -35.85
C LEU A 548 37.07 11.02 -36.42
N GLU A 549 37.96 10.04 -36.60
CA GLU A 549 37.57 8.68 -37.00
C GLU A 549 37.05 7.84 -35.82
N ALA A 550 36.43 6.70 -36.12
CA ALA A 550 35.81 5.86 -35.10
C ALA A 550 36.87 5.29 -34.13
N GLY A 551 36.73 5.59 -32.83
CA GLY A 551 37.65 5.15 -31.78
C GLY A 551 38.74 6.16 -31.41
N GLN A 552 38.84 7.30 -32.09
CA GLN A 552 39.76 8.39 -31.71
C GLN A 552 39.06 9.37 -30.74
N SER A 553 39.78 9.78 -29.70
CA SER A 553 39.34 10.79 -28.73
C SER A 553 40.29 11.98 -28.78
N LEU A 554 39.74 13.18 -28.94
CA LEU A 554 40.50 14.44 -28.93
C LEU A 554 40.32 15.12 -27.57
N LEU A 555 41.44 15.38 -26.90
CA LEU A 555 41.50 16.17 -25.68
C LEU A 555 42.15 17.53 -26.01
N GLU A 556 41.37 18.61 -25.97
CA GLU A 556 41.87 19.97 -26.12
C GLU A 556 42.02 20.63 -24.74
N ILE A 557 43.23 21.07 -24.39
CA ILE A 557 43.52 21.76 -23.12
C ILE A 557 43.87 23.22 -23.42
N LYS A 558 42.95 24.14 -23.11
CA LYS A 558 43.17 25.58 -23.25
C LYS A 558 43.65 26.17 -21.92
N LEU A 559 44.92 26.55 -21.87
CA LEU A 559 45.46 27.34 -20.75
C LEU A 559 45.16 28.81 -20.98
N THR A 560 44.31 29.40 -20.13
CA THR A 560 43.78 30.76 -20.31
C THR A 560 44.48 31.82 -19.46
N LYS A 561 44.92 31.49 -18.24
CA LYS A 561 45.59 32.41 -17.31
C LYS A 561 46.57 31.66 -16.40
N LEU A 562 47.71 32.28 -16.06
CA LEU A 562 48.71 31.73 -15.14
C LEU A 562 49.04 32.75 -14.03
N THR A 563 48.37 32.66 -12.89
CA THR A 563 48.60 33.58 -11.77
C THR A 563 49.66 33.05 -10.80
N LEU A 564 50.66 33.86 -10.50
CA LEU A 564 51.71 33.53 -9.53
C LEU A 564 51.27 33.87 -8.10
N THR A 565 51.52 32.97 -7.16
CA THR A 565 51.26 33.23 -5.74
C THR A 565 52.30 34.21 -5.17
N ASP A 566 51.90 34.97 -4.15
CA ASP A 566 52.78 35.94 -3.45
C ASP A 566 54.09 35.34 -2.93
N LEU A 567 54.10 34.04 -2.63
CA LEU A 567 55.29 33.29 -2.23
C LEU A 567 56.25 33.07 -3.41
N GLY A 568 55.73 32.73 -4.60
CA GLY A 568 56.52 32.57 -5.82
C GLY A 568 57.14 33.89 -6.29
N LEU A 569 56.36 34.99 -6.23
CA LEU A 569 56.85 36.35 -6.53
C LEU A 569 57.99 36.77 -5.59
N LYS A 570 57.86 36.50 -4.29
CA LYS A 570 58.96 36.73 -3.32
C LYS A 570 60.19 35.89 -3.61
N TRP A 571 60.03 34.63 -4.03
CA TRP A 571 61.14 33.73 -4.36
C TRP A 571 61.94 34.21 -5.58
N MET A 572 61.25 34.69 -6.61
CA MET A 572 61.88 35.22 -7.83
C MET A 572 62.53 36.60 -7.66
N SER A 573 62.34 37.26 -6.51
CA SER A 573 62.97 38.55 -6.15
C SER A 573 62.75 39.70 -7.17
N SER A 574 61.79 39.55 -8.07
CA SER A 574 61.42 40.52 -9.10
C SER A 574 59.92 40.77 -9.06
N THR A 575 59.52 42.05 -9.11
CA THR A 575 58.12 42.48 -9.22
C THR A 575 57.52 42.24 -10.61
N GLN A 576 58.35 41.88 -11.60
CA GLN A 576 57.91 41.45 -12.93
C GLN A 576 58.84 40.32 -13.41
N PRO A 577 58.56 39.05 -13.06
CA PRO A 577 59.28 37.92 -13.62
C PRO A 577 58.87 37.72 -15.09
N THR A 578 59.80 37.21 -15.90
CA THR A 578 59.52 36.76 -17.27
C THR A 578 59.55 35.24 -17.30
N ILE A 579 58.42 34.61 -17.62
CA ILE A 579 58.20 33.16 -17.49
C ILE A 579 57.61 32.61 -18.79
N PHE A 580 57.95 31.36 -19.11
CA PHE A 580 57.28 30.54 -20.09
C PHE A 580 56.99 29.18 -19.47
N LEU A 581 55.93 28.51 -19.95
CA LEU A 581 55.53 27.20 -19.51
C LEU A 581 56.00 26.15 -20.53
N THR A 582 56.62 25.09 -20.04
CA THR A 582 56.92 23.87 -20.82
C THR A 582 55.89 22.80 -20.48
N ILE A 583 55.18 22.29 -21.48
CA ILE A 583 54.21 21.21 -21.32
C ILE A 583 54.74 19.97 -22.04
N GLU A 584 55.04 18.94 -21.27
CA GLU A 584 55.46 17.63 -21.78
C GLU A 584 54.31 16.64 -21.58
N PHE A 585 53.88 15.99 -22.66
CA PHE A 585 52.98 14.85 -22.62
C PHE A 585 53.73 13.61 -23.08
N PHE A 586 53.50 12.48 -22.41
CA PHE A 586 54.09 11.21 -22.78
C PHE A 586 53.73 10.85 -24.23
N ASP A 587 54.73 10.48 -25.04
CA ASP A 587 54.66 10.24 -26.49
C ASP A 587 54.36 11.48 -27.40
N PHE A 588 54.49 12.72 -26.90
CA PHE A 588 54.37 13.95 -27.71
C PHE A 588 55.58 14.88 -27.58
N GLU A 589 55.81 15.72 -28.60
CA GLU A 589 56.83 16.78 -28.55
C GLU A 589 56.50 17.84 -27.49
N ILE A 590 57.50 18.23 -26.70
CA ILE A 590 57.38 19.24 -25.65
C ILE A 590 56.91 20.57 -26.27
N GLN A 591 55.81 21.10 -25.74
CA GLN A 591 55.24 22.38 -26.16
C GLN A 591 55.70 23.51 -25.25
N PHE A 592 55.87 24.70 -25.81
CA PHE A 592 56.35 25.89 -25.11
C PHE A 592 55.35 27.03 -25.29
N THR A 593 54.92 27.68 -24.21
CA THR A 593 54.19 28.95 -24.33
C THR A 593 55.15 30.08 -24.68
N PRO A 594 54.69 31.19 -25.30
CA PRO A 594 55.50 32.40 -25.40
C PRO A 594 55.92 32.91 -24.01
N MET A 595 57.00 33.68 -23.96
CA MET A 595 57.46 34.33 -22.73
C MET A 595 56.51 35.47 -22.35
N ILE A 596 55.94 35.38 -21.14
CA ILE A 596 55.01 36.35 -20.54
C ILE A 596 55.75 37.09 -19.42
N GLN A 597 55.50 38.40 -19.27
CA GLN A 597 56.13 39.24 -18.25
C GLN A 597 55.07 39.83 -17.31
N GLY A 598 55.09 39.44 -16.05
CA GLY A 598 54.13 39.91 -15.05
C GLY A 598 53.82 38.88 -13.96
N PRO A 599 52.95 39.24 -12.99
CA PRO A 599 52.44 38.34 -11.96
C PRO A 599 51.26 37.45 -12.42
N GLU A 600 50.64 37.74 -13.57
CA GLU A 600 49.43 37.10 -14.12
C GLU A 600 49.51 36.90 -15.64
#